data_AF-A0A550HS41-F1
#
_entry.id   AF-A0A550HS41-F1
#
_cell.length_a   1.000
_cell.length_b   1.000
_cell.length_c   1.000
_cell.angle_alpha   90.00
_cell.angle_beta   90.00
_cell.angle_gamma   90.00
#
_symmetry.space_group_name_H-M   'P 1'
#
loop_
_entity.id
_entity.type
_entity.pdbx_description
1 polymer ?
#
loop_
_entity_poly.entity_id
_entity_poly.type
_entity_poly.pdbx_seq_one_letter_code
_entity_poly.pdbx_strand_id
1 'polypeptide(L)'
;MAGFKINKRAIEKMQRDIAKEFERAARKHPIRVPVQVDSPEFPTTPQAHAGIEKDPYLSRLLVWLDDLAALQPGVTADVSSFVDSEGLPATEAKSMALQLEGQGLVAISRDYSGGDSQVHLTDEGFVAARRLRSLQIDSAARFVHACDALLQWLFQMGRGRDLVEVMAFVETPGSYFAGDSLSVDEILGALEQLTQRGLTRRAPTDPGAAASIRAEVTESGTDCVLSGGSVSDYLSRQQRAGDTYNFNHSSGIVAGSQQNVVQNNSFGLDASALTEFAILVRQFAPTLGASPEQQEALIQDVEVLEETTSAEQPEPGRIRAAYLRVQEALGAITTTTAGLTLLSQQGQEAYQAVFGG
;
A
#
# COMPACT_ATOMS: atom_id res chain seq x y z
N MET A 1 14.68 23.56 -65.83
CA MET A 1 14.57 23.10 -64.43
C MET A 1 13.75 21.83 -64.41
N ALA A 2 14.37 20.67 -64.15
CA ALA A 2 13.70 19.38 -64.16
C ALA A 2 13.06 19.11 -62.79
N GLY A 3 11.73 19.00 -62.76
CA GLY A 3 10.98 18.78 -61.51
C GLY A 3 11.20 17.38 -60.95
N PHE A 4 11.64 17.30 -59.70
CA PHE A 4 11.71 16.07 -58.91
C PHE A 4 10.30 15.48 -58.78
N LYS A 5 10.03 14.36 -59.48
CA LYS A 5 8.79 13.60 -59.32
C LYS A 5 8.92 12.65 -58.13
N ILE A 6 8.32 13.02 -57.02
CA ILE A 6 8.22 12.16 -55.82
C ILE A 6 7.47 10.88 -56.21
N ASN A 7 8.13 9.74 -56.05
CA ASN A 7 7.58 8.45 -56.41
C ASN A 7 6.59 7.97 -55.33
N LYS A 8 5.31 8.33 -55.50
CA LYS A 8 4.22 8.01 -54.56
C LYS A 8 4.13 6.53 -54.19
N ARG A 9 4.45 5.63 -55.12
CA ARG A 9 4.45 4.17 -54.86
C ARG A 9 5.52 3.74 -53.87
N ALA A 10 6.67 4.40 -53.84
CA ALA A 10 7.73 4.10 -52.87
C ALA A 10 7.33 4.53 -51.45
N ILE A 11 6.61 5.66 -51.34
CA ILE A 11 6.10 6.18 -50.07
C ILE A 11 4.99 5.25 -49.51
N GLU A 12 4.05 4.82 -50.35
CA GLU A 12 2.99 3.88 -49.93
C GLU A 12 3.54 2.51 -49.53
N LYS A 13 4.65 2.08 -50.13
CA LYS A 13 5.35 0.85 -49.73
C LYS A 13 6.00 1.03 -48.36
N MET A 14 6.72 2.13 -48.16
CA MET A 14 7.37 2.45 -46.89
C MET A 14 6.36 2.60 -45.74
N GLN A 15 5.20 3.21 -45.98
CA GLN A 15 4.14 3.31 -44.98
C GLN A 15 3.60 1.94 -44.55
N ARG A 16 3.42 1.01 -45.50
CA ARG A 16 2.99 -0.35 -45.19
C ARG A 16 4.03 -1.16 -44.43
N ASP A 17 5.31 -0.98 -44.76
CA ASP A 17 6.40 -1.67 -44.06
C ASP A 17 6.55 -1.13 -42.62
N ILE A 18 6.42 0.19 -42.41
CA ILE A 18 6.40 0.81 -41.07
C ILE A 18 5.20 0.28 -40.25
N ALA A 19 4.00 0.21 -40.84
CA ALA A 19 2.82 -0.30 -40.15
C ALA A 19 3.00 -1.77 -39.70
N LYS A 20 3.59 -2.62 -40.55
CA LYS A 20 3.88 -4.02 -40.20
C LYS A 20 4.92 -4.16 -39.10
N GLU A 21 5.95 -3.32 -39.09
CA GLU A 21 6.96 -3.34 -38.03
C GLU A 21 6.40 -2.84 -36.69
N PHE A 22 5.52 -1.83 -36.70
CA PHE A 22 4.78 -1.42 -35.51
C PHE A 22 3.87 -2.52 -34.96
N GLU A 23 3.18 -3.25 -35.83
CA GLU A 23 2.29 -4.35 -35.41
C GLU A 23 3.09 -5.53 -34.84
N ARG A 24 4.27 -5.84 -35.40
CA ARG A 24 5.21 -6.83 -34.86
C ARG A 24 5.79 -6.39 -33.51
N ALA A 25 6.14 -5.11 -33.37
CA ALA A 25 6.63 -4.54 -32.12
C ALA A 25 5.55 -4.56 -31.03
N ALA A 26 4.29 -4.25 -31.38
CA ALA A 26 3.15 -4.28 -30.46
C ALA A 26 2.82 -5.71 -29.97
N ARG A 27 3.08 -6.75 -30.78
CA ARG A 27 2.96 -8.16 -30.33
C ARG A 27 4.09 -8.59 -29.39
N LYS A 28 5.30 -8.05 -29.57
CA LYS A 28 6.48 -8.42 -28.76
C LYS A 28 6.60 -7.61 -27.47
N HIS A 29 6.10 -6.37 -27.48
CA HIS A 29 6.01 -5.46 -26.35
C HIS A 29 4.62 -4.80 -26.35
N PRO A 30 3.61 -5.42 -25.71
CA PRO A 30 2.29 -4.80 -25.63
C PRO A 30 2.42 -3.51 -24.82
N ILE A 31 2.29 -2.38 -25.51
CA ILE A 31 2.19 -1.06 -24.87
C ILE A 31 0.85 -1.07 -24.13
N ARG A 32 0.89 -1.32 -22.81
CA ARG A 32 -0.27 -1.09 -21.94
C ARG A 32 -0.41 0.42 -21.78
N VAL A 33 -1.20 1.03 -22.66
CA VAL A 33 -1.82 2.31 -22.34
C VAL A 33 -2.81 2.03 -21.21
N PRO A 34 -2.70 2.65 -20.03
CA PRO A 34 -3.74 2.56 -19.04
C PRO A 34 -4.99 3.24 -19.63
N VAL A 35 -5.89 2.43 -20.17
CA VAL A 35 -7.27 2.87 -20.38
C VAL A 35 -7.84 2.95 -18.98
N GLN A 36 -7.96 4.18 -18.48
CA GLN A 36 -8.85 4.50 -17.37
C GLN A 36 -10.25 4.10 -17.83
N VAL A 37 -10.64 2.88 -17.50
CA VAL A 37 -12.04 2.48 -17.55
C VAL A 37 -12.66 3.18 -16.36
N ASP A 38 -13.49 4.19 -16.64
CA ASP A 38 -14.36 4.79 -15.63
C ASP A 38 -15.08 3.66 -14.91
N SER A 39 -14.62 3.42 -13.69
CA SER A 39 -15.34 2.58 -12.75
C SER A 39 -16.67 3.27 -12.47
N PRO A 40 -17.77 2.52 -12.30
CA PRO A 40 -19.06 3.14 -12.00
C PRO A 40 -18.87 4.08 -10.82
N GLU A 41 -19.22 5.35 -11.04
CA GLU A 41 -19.15 6.43 -10.08
C GLU A 41 -19.90 5.98 -8.81
N PHE A 42 -19.15 5.45 -7.85
CA PHE A 42 -19.52 5.64 -6.46
C PHE A 42 -19.50 7.15 -6.28
N PRO A 43 -20.59 7.77 -5.79
CA PRO A 43 -20.59 9.21 -5.58
C PRO A 43 -19.44 9.53 -4.65
N THR A 44 -18.38 10.10 -5.22
CA THR A 44 -17.41 10.88 -4.50
C THR A 44 -18.22 12.00 -3.89
N THR A 45 -18.62 11.82 -2.64
CA THR A 45 -19.05 12.93 -1.79
C THR A 45 -18.07 14.07 -2.03
N PRO A 46 -18.54 15.26 -2.45
CA PRO A 46 -17.64 16.37 -2.67
C PRO A 46 -16.82 16.58 -1.39
N GLN A 47 -15.49 16.52 -1.52
CA GLN A 47 -14.52 16.92 -0.49
C GLN A 47 -14.55 18.45 -0.28
N ALA A 48 -15.74 19.06 -0.22
CA ALA A 48 -15.91 20.50 -0.07
C ALA A 48 -15.73 20.98 1.39
N HIS A 49 -15.75 20.05 2.37
CA HIS A 49 -15.72 20.38 3.80
C HIS A 49 -14.56 19.71 4.56
N ALA A 50 -13.58 19.13 3.86
CA ALA A 50 -12.46 18.44 4.49
C ALA A 50 -11.59 19.45 5.26
N GLY A 51 -11.75 19.49 6.58
CA GLY A 51 -10.93 20.32 7.47
C GLY A 51 -11.70 21.17 8.47
N ILE A 52 -13.01 21.39 8.30
CA ILE A 52 -13.79 22.17 9.30
C ILE A 52 -13.74 21.49 10.67
N GLU A 53 -13.78 20.15 10.71
CA GLU A 53 -13.63 19.34 11.91
C GLU A 53 -12.33 19.58 12.72
N LYS A 54 -11.30 20.17 12.09
CA LYS A 54 -10.03 20.53 12.77
C LYS A 54 -9.98 21.98 13.24
N ASP A 55 -10.92 22.82 12.79
CA ASP A 55 -11.08 24.17 13.29
C ASP A 55 -12.02 24.15 14.51
N PRO A 56 -11.52 24.49 15.72
CA PRO A 56 -12.32 24.43 16.94
C PRO A 56 -13.53 25.36 16.88
N TYR A 57 -13.36 26.58 16.38
CA TYR A 57 -14.36 27.63 16.48
C TYR A 57 -15.39 27.54 15.35
N LEU A 58 -14.96 27.23 14.12
CA LEU A 58 -15.90 27.04 13.01
C LEU A 58 -16.78 25.80 13.22
N SER A 59 -16.21 24.70 13.71
CA SER A 59 -16.99 23.50 14.04
C SER A 59 -18.01 23.77 15.13
N ARG A 60 -17.60 24.45 16.21
CA ARG A 60 -18.50 24.78 17.32
C ARG A 60 -19.59 25.77 16.91
N LEU A 61 -19.25 26.77 16.10
CA LEU A 61 -20.23 27.70 15.52
C LEU A 61 -21.29 26.94 14.71
N LEU A 62 -20.88 25.99 13.86
CA LEU A 62 -21.82 25.23 13.04
C LEU A 62 -22.75 24.34 13.87
N VAL A 63 -22.23 23.71 14.93
CA VAL A 63 -23.04 22.92 15.88
C VAL A 63 -23.99 23.83 16.66
N TRP A 64 -23.53 24.99 17.11
CA TRP A 64 -24.36 25.98 17.80
C TRP A 64 -25.49 26.52 16.91
N LEU A 65 -25.21 26.78 15.62
CA LEU A 65 -26.23 27.19 14.65
C LEU A 65 -27.31 26.12 14.47
N ASP A 66 -26.95 24.84 14.49
CA ASP A 66 -27.88 23.71 14.39
C ASP A 66 -28.76 23.61 15.65
N ASP A 67 -28.18 23.79 16.84
CA ASP A 67 -28.94 23.88 18.10
C ASP A 67 -29.94 25.05 18.08
N LEU A 68 -29.50 26.22 17.61
CA LEU A 68 -30.34 27.40 17.52
C LEU A 68 -31.47 27.21 16.50
N ALA A 69 -31.19 26.62 15.34
CA ALA A 69 -32.18 26.32 14.31
C ALA A 69 -33.21 25.28 14.79
N ALA A 70 -32.80 24.32 15.62
CA ALA A 70 -33.72 23.36 16.25
C ALA A 70 -34.67 24.03 17.26
N LEU A 71 -34.19 25.03 17.99
CA LEU A 71 -34.99 25.80 18.95
C LEU A 71 -35.87 26.86 18.27
N GLN A 72 -35.38 27.49 17.20
CA GLN A 72 -36.02 28.61 16.51
C GLN A 72 -35.95 28.43 14.97
N PRO A 73 -36.82 27.60 14.39
CA PRO A 73 -36.80 27.34 12.95
C PRO A 73 -37.05 28.63 12.14
N GLY A 74 -36.20 28.88 11.15
CA GLY A 74 -36.37 29.99 10.19
C GLY A 74 -35.92 31.37 10.69
N VAL A 75 -35.32 31.45 11.88
CA VAL A 75 -34.72 32.69 12.39
C VAL A 75 -33.24 32.75 11.98
N THR A 76 -32.79 33.93 11.54
CA THR A 76 -31.37 34.18 11.30
C THR A 76 -30.62 34.28 12.62
N ALA A 77 -29.49 33.60 12.72
CA ALA A 77 -28.63 33.64 13.88
C ALA A 77 -27.60 34.77 13.75
N ASP A 78 -27.35 35.49 14.84
CA ASP A 78 -26.27 36.47 14.90
C ASP A 78 -24.97 35.81 15.34
N VAL A 79 -23.99 35.68 14.44
CA VAL A 79 -22.66 35.12 14.77
C VAL A 79 -21.96 35.93 15.87
N SER A 80 -22.26 37.22 16.02
CA SER A 80 -21.69 38.06 17.08
C SER A 80 -22.05 37.54 18.47
N SER A 81 -23.27 36.99 18.63
CA SER A 81 -23.71 36.41 19.91
C SER A 81 -22.89 35.18 20.30
N PHE A 82 -22.49 34.37 19.32
CA PHE A 82 -21.60 33.24 19.54
C PHE A 82 -20.18 33.70 19.90
N VAL A 83 -19.62 34.63 19.13
CA VAL A 83 -18.28 35.21 19.37
C VAL A 83 -18.17 35.82 20.77
N ASP A 84 -19.19 36.56 21.19
CA ASP A 84 -19.26 37.14 22.53
C ASP A 84 -19.32 36.05 23.62
N SER A 85 -20.09 34.98 23.39
CA SER A 85 -20.22 33.86 24.34
C SER A 85 -18.91 33.06 24.50
N GLU A 86 -18.11 32.98 23.45
CA GLU A 86 -16.81 32.31 23.44
C GLU A 86 -15.66 33.25 23.88
N GLY A 87 -15.95 34.52 24.17
CA GLY A 87 -14.97 35.53 24.56
C GLY A 87 -14.00 35.91 23.44
N LEU A 88 -14.39 35.71 22.17
CA LEU A 88 -13.59 36.01 21.00
C LEU A 88 -13.71 37.50 20.61
N PRO A 89 -12.73 38.07 19.89
CA PRO A 89 -12.82 39.45 19.41
C PRO A 89 -14.01 39.63 18.46
N ALA A 90 -14.81 40.69 18.66
CA ALA A 90 -15.98 41.00 17.83
C ALA A 90 -15.67 41.09 16.31
N THR A 91 -14.42 41.38 15.94
CA THR A 91 -13.95 41.39 14.55
C THR A 91 -14.01 40.02 13.88
N GLU A 92 -14.02 38.93 14.64
CA GLU A 92 -14.07 37.55 14.13
C GLU A 92 -15.47 37.14 13.65
N ALA A 93 -16.54 37.79 14.10
CA ALA A 93 -17.90 37.39 13.73
C ALA A 93 -18.11 37.43 12.21
N LYS A 94 -17.61 38.48 11.56
CA LYS A 94 -17.68 38.64 10.11
C LYS A 94 -16.74 37.67 9.37
N SER A 95 -15.52 37.43 9.88
CA SER A 95 -14.57 36.51 9.24
C SER A 95 -15.13 35.08 9.25
N MET A 96 -15.68 34.63 10.38
CA MET A 96 -16.27 33.31 10.54
C MET A 96 -17.52 33.13 9.67
N ALA A 97 -18.41 34.13 9.63
CA ALA A 97 -19.59 34.11 8.78
C ALA A 97 -19.21 33.98 7.28
N LEU A 98 -18.22 34.75 6.82
CA LEU A 98 -17.74 34.69 5.43
C LEU A 98 -17.04 33.36 5.12
N GLN A 99 -16.30 32.77 6.07
CA GLN A 99 -15.65 31.48 5.88
C GLN A 99 -16.68 30.35 5.73
N LEU A 100 -17.73 30.34 6.57
CA LEU A 100 -18.81 29.36 6.44
C LEU A 100 -19.63 29.58 5.16
N GLU A 101 -19.88 30.84 4.75
CA GLU A 101 -20.56 31.14 3.48
C GLU A 101 -19.73 30.69 2.28
N GLY A 102 -18.42 30.93 2.30
CA GLY A 102 -17.50 30.47 1.26
C GLY A 102 -17.42 28.94 1.12
N GLN A 103 -17.76 28.21 2.18
CA GLN A 103 -17.87 26.75 2.18
C GLN A 103 -19.28 26.24 1.85
N GLY A 104 -20.24 27.12 1.57
CA GLY A 104 -21.64 26.76 1.28
C GLY A 104 -22.46 26.33 2.49
N LEU A 105 -21.91 26.42 3.71
CA LEU A 105 -22.52 25.89 4.94
C LEU A 105 -23.55 26.84 5.55
N VAL A 106 -23.40 28.14 5.31
CA VAL A 106 -24.36 29.15 5.73
C VAL A 106 -24.62 30.12 4.59
N ALA A 107 -25.73 30.84 4.67
CA ALA A 107 -26.00 31.99 3.81
C ALA A 107 -26.14 33.24 4.67
N ILE A 108 -25.40 34.29 4.31
CA ILE A 108 -25.44 35.57 5.03
C ILE A 108 -26.70 36.32 4.60
N SER A 109 -27.53 36.68 5.57
CA SER A 109 -28.68 37.55 5.38
C SER A 109 -28.19 38.99 5.22
N ARG A 110 -27.99 39.41 3.98
CA ARG A 110 -27.61 40.78 3.64
C ARG A 110 -28.86 41.67 3.75
N ASP A 111 -29.11 42.19 4.92
CA ASP A 111 -30.12 43.22 5.13
C ASP A 111 -29.55 44.63 4.90
N TYR A 112 -30.44 45.63 4.86
CA TYR A 112 -30.03 47.04 4.72
C TYR A 112 -29.37 47.61 5.98
N SER A 113 -29.23 46.82 7.07
CA SER A 113 -28.64 47.27 8.33
C SER A 113 -27.10 47.20 8.31
N GLY A 114 -26.52 46.53 7.32
CA GLY A 114 -25.06 46.41 7.16
C GLY A 114 -24.41 45.42 8.13
N GLY A 115 -25.20 44.61 8.84
CA GLY A 115 -24.70 43.54 9.68
C GLY A 115 -24.43 42.26 8.88
N ASP A 116 -23.20 42.09 8.37
CA ASP A 116 -22.76 40.87 7.67
C ASP A 116 -22.53 39.66 8.62
N SER A 117 -23.21 39.64 9.78
CA SER A 117 -23.07 38.62 10.83
C SER A 117 -24.36 37.82 11.07
N GLN A 118 -25.45 38.19 10.39
CA GLN A 118 -26.70 37.44 10.42
C GLN A 118 -26.64 36.29 9.41
N VAL A 119 -26.73 35.05 9.86
CA VAL A 119 -26.59 33.86 9.03
C VAL A 119 -27.74 32.88 9.24
N HIS A 120 -28.02 32.06 8.23
CA HIS A 120 -28.86 30.88 8.39
C HIS A 120 -28.15 29.66 7.78
N LEU A 121 -28.39 28.49 8.35
CA LEU A 121 -27.86 27.23 7.83
C LEU A 121 -28.46 26.91 6.47
N THR A 122 -27.62 26.49 5.53
CA THR A 122 -28.05 25.84 4.30
C THR A 122 -28.32 24.35 4.56
N ASP A 123 -28.90 23.65 3.59
CA ASP A 123 -29.06 22.19 3.66
C ASP A 123 -27.72 21.48 3.86
N GLU A 124 -26.65 21.96 3.21
CA GLU A 124 -25.28 21.46 3.39
C GLU A 124 -24.76 21.73 4.80
N GLY A 125 -25.07 22.93 5.35
CA GLY A 125 -24.78 23.29 6.74
C GLY A 125 -25.40 22.33 7.75
N PHE A 126 -26.67 21.98 7.58
CA PHE A 126 -27.35 21.01 8.45
C PHE A 126 -26.71 19.61 8.39
N VAL A 127 -26.36 19.15 7.18
CA VAL A 127 -25.70 17.85 7.01
C VAL A 127 -24.31 17.86 7.66
N ALA A 128 -23.55 18.94 7.49
CA ALA A 128 -22.25 19.12 8.08
C ALA A 128 -22.31 19.20 9.62
N ALA A 129 -23.26 19.95 10.19
CA ALA A 129 -23.46 20.02 11.64
C ALA A 129 -23.77 18.64 12.24
N ARG A 130 -24.65 17.86 11.60
CA ARG A 130 -24.95 16.48 12.02
C ARG A 130 -23.74 15.56 11.92
N ARG A 131 -22.92 15.71 10.87
CA ARG A 131 -21.67 14.98 10.74
C ARG A 131 -20.72 15.32 11.89
N LEU A 132 -20.57 16.59 12.25
CA LEU A 132 -19.75 17.01 13.39
C LEU A 132 -20.24 16.39 14.69
N ARG A 133 -21.56 16.39 14.97
CA ARG A 133 -22.11 15.70 16.15
C ARG A 133 -21.82 14.20 16.15
N SER A 134 -21.91 13.54 14.99
CA SER A 134 -21.53 12.13 14.87
C SER A 134 -20.05 11.91 15.18
N LEU A 135 -19.18 12.81 14.77
CA LEU A 135 -17.74 12.75 15.05
C LEU A 135 -17.42 13.04 16.52
N GLN A 136 -18.19 13.92 17.18
CA GLN A 136 -18.03 14.22 18.61
C GLN A 136 -18.25 13.00 19.52
N ILE A 137 -19.07 12.04 19.09
CA ILE A 137 -19.34 10.80 19.84
C ILE A 137 -18.55 9.58 19.33
N ASP A 138 -17.88 9.70 18.19
CA ASP A 138 -17.07 8.62 17.61
C ASP A 138 -15.71 8.56 18.31
N SER A 139 -15.59 7.66 19.28
CA SER A 139 -14.36 7.44 20.03
C SER A 139 -13.17 7.07 19.14
N ALA A 140 -13.39 6.35 18.05
CA ALA A 140 -12.30 5.94 17.16
C ALA A 140 -11.78 7.11 16.35
N ALA A 141 -12.67 7.92 15.77
CA ALA A 141 -12.29 9.12 15.03
C ALA A 141 -11.56 10.13 15.92
N ARG A 142 -12.07 10.35 17.14
CA ARG A 142 -11.44 11.22 18.15
C ARG A 142 -10.05 10.73 18.55
N PHE A 143 -9.90 9.43 18.77
CA PHE A 143 -8.61 8.84 19.12
C PHE A 143 -7.57 8.93 17.98
N VAL A 144 -8.00 8.73 16.73
CA VAL A 144 -7.13 8.91 15.55
C VAL A 144 -6.69 10.37 15.45
N HIS A 145 -7.61 11.32 15.57
CA HIS A 145 -7.28 12.75 15.58
C HIS A 145 -6.33 13.09 16.73
N ALA A 146 -6.58 12.58 17.94
CA ALA A 146 -5.71 12.80 19.10
C ALA A 146 -4.28 12.31 18.84
N CYS A 147 -4.10 11.12 18.24
CA CYS A 147 -2.79 10.61 17.84
C CYS A 147 -2.09 11.54 16.84
N ASP A 148 -2.79 11.91 15.77
CA ASP A 148 -2.24 12.72 14.69
C ASP A 148 -1.87 14.14 15.18
N ALA A 149 -2.80 14.81 15.86
CA ALA A 149 -2.64 16.17 16.35
C ALA A 149 -1.58 16.27 17.45
N LEU A 150 -1.55 15.31 18.39
CA LEU A 150 -0.54 15.30 19.45
C LEU A 150 0.87 15.09 18.89
N LEU A 151 1.04 14.13 17.96
CA LEU A 151 2.34 13.88 17.35
C LEU A 151 2.83 15.11 16.56
N GLN A 152 1.94 15.72 15.77
CA GLN A 152 2.23 16.91 15.00
C GLN A 152 2.63 18.09 15.90
N TRP A 153 1.93 18.27 17.02
CA TRP A 153 2.22 19.32 17.99
C TRP A 153 3.55 19.09 18.71
N LEU A 154 3.80 17.86 19.20
CA LEU A 154 5.07 17.50 19.83
C LEU A 154 6.26 17.74 18.89
N PHE A 155 6.09 17.43 17.60
CA PHE A 155 7.11 17.70 16.59
C PHE A 155 7.35 19.20 16.38
N GLN A 156 6.29 20.02 16.35
CA GLN A 156 6.40 21.47 16.17
C GLN A 156 7.04 22.17 17.38
N MET A 157 6.72 21.72 18.60
CA MET A 157 7.26 22.29 19.83
C MET A 157 8.69 21.79 20.12
N GLY A 158 8.95 20.51 19.90
CA GLY A 158 10.21 19.86 20.26
C GLY A 158 11.31 19.93 19.20
N ARG A 159 11.39 21.02 18.41
CA ARG A 159 12.32 21.17 17.25
C ARG A 159 13.76 20.78 17.60
N GLY A 160 14.11 19.50 17.45
CA GLY A 160 15.47 18.99 17.59
C GLY A 160 15.83 18.18 18.85
N ARG A 161 14.87 17.56 19.57
CA ARG A 161 15.04 16.60 20.72
C ARG A 161 14.81 17.18 22.12
N ASP A 162 14.02 18.24 22.25
CA ASP A 162 13.61 18.73 23.56
C ASP A 162 12.40 17.96 24.11
N LEU A 163 12.44 17.69 25.41
CA LEU A 163 11.33 17.09 26.15
C LEU A 163 10.21 18.11 26.32
N VAL A 164 9.05 17.83 25.71
CA VAL A 164 7.87 18.71 25.76
C VAL A 164 6.89 18.20 26.82
N GLU A 165 6.36 19.11 27.64
CA GLU A 165 5.31 18.80 28.62
C GLU A 165 3.98 18.53 27.91
N VAL A 166 3.51 17.28 27.96
CA VAL A 166 2.34 16.82 27.18
C VAL A 166 1.06 17.57 27.55
N MET A 167 0.89 17.92 28.82
CA MET A 167 -0.33 18.59 29.27
C MET A 167 -0.48 20.02 28.73
N ALA A 168 0.59 20.64 28.23
CA ALA A 168 0.48 21.91 27.52
C ALA A 168 -0.31 21.81 26.20
N PHE A 169 -0.52 20.60 25.68
CA PHE A 169 -1.33 20.36 24.48
C PHE A 169 -2.80 20.75 24.65
N VAL A 170 -3.35 20.66 25.87
CA VAL A 170 -4.77 20.96 26.16
C VAL A 170 -5.14 22.39 25.75
N GLU A 171 -4.21 23.33 25.88
CA GLU A 171 -4.39 24.76 25.57
C GLU A 171 -4.24 25.08 24.07
N THR A 172 -4.01 24.07 23.23
CA THR A 172 -3.72 24.27 21.81
C THR A 172 -4.95 24.01 20.95
N PRO A 173 -5.09 24.65 19.78
CA PRO A 173 -6.20 24.35 18.86
C PRO A 173 -6.28 22.87 18.45
N GLY A 174 -5.15 22.15 18.46
CA GLY A 174 -5.10 20.72 18.14
C GLY A 174 -5.78 19.82 19.17
N SER A 175 -6.06 20.32 20.38
CA SER A 175 -6.81 19.58 21.40
C SER A 175 -8.31 19.52 21.14
N TYR A 176 -8.80 20.13 20.06
CA TYR A 176 -10.20 20.11 19.69
C TYR A 176 -10.43 19.25 18.45
N PHE A 177 -11.58 18.57 18.42
CA PHE A 177 -12.04 17.80 17.28
C PHE A 177 -13.55 17.96 17.13
N ALA A 178 -13.99 18.30 15.92
CA ALA A 178 -15.39 18.57 15.61
C ALA A 178 -16.05 19.57 16.59
N GLY A 179 -15.28 20.57 17.06
CA GLY A 179 -15.73 21.64 17.96
C GLY A 179 -15.74 21.29 19.46
N ASP A 180 -15.48 20.04 19.81
CA ASP A 180 -15.41 19.56 21.19
C ASP A 180 -13.95 19.32 21.62
N SER A 181 -13.66 19.52 22.91
CA SER A 181 -12.31 19.29 23.42
C SER A 181 -12.04 17.80 23.63
N LEU A 182 -10.81 17.38 23.36
CA LEU A 182 -10.33 16.07 23.75
C LEU A 182 -10.18 16.02 25.27
N SER A 183 -10.67 14.94 25.86
CA SER A 183 -10.49 14.67 27.28
C SER A 183 -9.02 14.35 27.59
N VAL A 184 -8.63 14.52 28.86
CA VAL A 184 -7.29 14.17 29.33
C VAL A 184 -6.97 12.69 29.08
N ASP A 185 -7.94 11.81 29.28
CA ASP A 185 -7.76 10.37 29.04
C ASP A 185 -7.52 10.05 27.55
N GLU A 186 -8.20 10.74 26.64
CA GLU A 186 -7.96 10.60 25.19
C GLU A 186 -6.54 11.03 24.81
N ILE A 187 -6.07 12.16 25.37
CA ILE A 187 -4.71 12.67 25.11
C ILE A 187 -3.66 11.72 25.67
N LEU A 188 -3.84 11.23 26.91
CA LEU A 188 -2.90 10.30 27.54
C LEU A 188 -2.90 8.92 26.87
N GLY A 189 -4.07 8.44 26.44
CA GLY A 189 -4.21 7.22 25.65
C GLY A 189 -3.53 7.34 24.28
N ALA A 190 -3.69 8.48 23.60
CA ALA A 190 -2.99 8.76 22.35
C ALA A 190 -1.47 8.78 22.55
N LEU A 191 -0.98 9.44 23.62
CA LEU A 191 0.44 9.42 23.96
C LEU A 191 0.96 8.00 24.19
N GLU A 192 0.21 7.17 24.91
CA GLU A 192 0.57 5.78 25.17
C GLU A 192 0.69 5.00 23.88
N GLN A 193 -0.30 5.11 23.00
CA GLN A 193 -0.27 4.46 21.69
C GLN A 193 0.94 4.90 20.86
N LEU A 194 1.21 6.21 20.79
CA LEU A 194 2.38 6.74 20.08
C LEU A 194 3.70 6.21 20.65
N THR A 195 3.79 6.05 21.98
CA THR A 195 4.96 5.48 22.65
C THR A 195 5.11 3.99 22.36
N GLN A 196 4.01 3.22 22.45
CA GLN A 196 4.00 1.78 22.14
C GLN A 196 4.40 1.49 20.69
N ARG A 197 4.03 2.40 19.76
CA ARG A 197 4.41 2.33 18.34
C ARG A 197 5.81 2.90 18.05
N GLY A 198 6.53 3.36 19.07
CA GLY A 198 7.89 3.90 18.93
C GLY A 198 7.97 5.25 18.22
N LEU A 199 6.86 5.97 18.05
CA LEU A 199 6.81 7.30 17.42
C LEU A 199 7.16 8.41 18.40
N THR A 200 6.92 8.19 19.69
CA THR A 200 7.34 9.08 20.78
C THR A 200 8.07 8.32 21.86
N ARG A 201 8.82 9.04 22.69
CA ARG A 201 9.48 8.49 23.88
C ARG A 201 9.16 9.36 25.08
N ARG A 202 8.71 8.75 26.17
CA ARG A 202 8.48 9.44 27.45
C ARG A 202 9.78 9.60 28.21
N ALA A 203 9.97 10.75 28.84
CA ALA A 203 11.05 10.94 29.81
C ALA A 203 10.85 10.00 31.01
N PRO A 204 11.93 9.45 31.60
CA PRO A 204 11.82 8.75 32.86
C PRO A 204 11.23 9.69 33.91
N THR A 205 10.15 9.27 34.55
CA THR A 205 9.49 10.04 35.61
C THR A 205 10.38 10.02 36.85
N ASP A 206 10.92 11.17 37.22
CA ASP A 206 11.71 11.32 38.44
C ASP A 206 10.76 11.33 39.65
N PRO A 207 10.84 10.37 40.59
CA PRO A 207 9.85 10.21 41.67
C PRO A 207 9.76 11.39 42.65
N GLY A 208 10.65 12.38 42.56
CA GLY A 208 10.66 13.59 43.39
C GLY A 208 10.12 14.86 42.71
N ALA A 209 9.84 14.83 41.40
CA ALA A 209 9.28 15.98 40.69
C ALA A 209 7.76 15.79 40.53
N ALA A 210 6.97 16.82 40.84
CA ALA A 210 5.55 16.84 40.53
C ALA A 210 5.34 16.44 39.07
N ALA A 211 4.49 15.43 38.86
CA ALA A 211 4.44 14.57 37.68
C ALA A 211 3.99 15.28 36.39
N SER A 212 4.84 16.15 35.83
CA SER A 212 4.70 16.62 34.46
C SER A 212 5.14 15.50 33.50
N ILE A 213 4.19 14.93 32.77
CA ILE A 213 4.48 13.92 31.75
C ILE A 213 5.17 14.64 30.59
N ARG A 214 6.42 14.28 30.32
CA ARG A 214 7.20 14.84 29.22
C ARG A 214 7.51 13.79 28.16
N ALA A 215 7.46 14.20 26.91
CA ALA A 215 7.74 13.32 25.77
C ALA A 215 8.58 14.04 24.70
N GLU A 216 9.38 13.25 23.99
CA GLU A 216 10.09 13.65 22.78
C GLU A 216 9.58 12.82 21.58
N VAL A 217 9.69 13.39 20.38
CA VAL A 217 9.40 12.69 19.13
C VAL A 217 10.64 11.90 18.70
N THR A 218 10.46 10.63 18.31
CA THR A 218 11.57 9.79 17.82
C THR A 218 11.89 10.10 16.35
N GLU A 219 12.93 9.47 15.81
CA GLU A 219 13.22 9.54 14.37
C GLU A 219 12.06 9.00 13.53
N SER A 220 11.47 7.86 13.91
CA SER A 220 10.29 7.32 13.22
C SER A 220 9.05 8.21 13.37
N GLY A 221 8.86 8.86 14.52
CA GLY A 221 7.80 9.86 14.69
C GLY A 221 8.00 11.09 13.79
N THR A 222 9.25 11.52 13.61
CA THR A 222 9.61 12.60 12.70
C THR A 222 9.30 12.22 11.26
N ASP A 223 9.71 11.03 10.82
CA ASP A 223 9.40 10.51 9.48
C ASP A 223 7.89 10.39 9.26
N CYS A 224 7.14 9.98 10.28
CA CYS A 224 5.68 9.90 10.24
C CYS A 224 5.07 11.27 9.94
N VAL A 225 5.46 12.31 10.70
CA VAL A 225 4.97 13.69 10.50
C VAL A 225 5.36 14.22 9.12
N LEU A 226 6.62 14.01 8.71
CA LEU A 226 7.12 14.49 7.42
C LEU A 226 6.49 13.76 6.22
N SER A 227 5.93 12.56 6.43
CA SER A 227 5.19 11.83 5.38
C SER A 227 3.86 12.49 4.99
N GLY A 228 3.35 13.41 5.80
CA GLY A 228 2.14 14.21 5.51
C GLY A 228 0.81 13.46 5.56
N GLY A 229 0.81 12.17 5.96
CA GLY A 229 -0.41 11.38 6.18
C GLY A 229 -0.74 11.22 7.67
N SER A 230 -1.81 10.46 7.96
CA SER A 230 -2.12 10.08 9.35
C SER A 230 -1.08 9.10 9.91
N VAL A 231 -1.02 8.98 11.23
CA VAL A 231 -0.20 7.96 11.91
C VAL A 231 -0.58 6.56 11.44
N SER A 232 -1.87 6.30 11.25
CA SER A 232 -2.37 5.02 10.74
C SER A 232 -1.89 4.74 9.31
N ASP A 233 -1.91 5.74 8.43
CA ASP A 233 -1.41 5.62 7.07
C ASP A 233 0.09 5.31 7.05
N TYR A 234 0.88 6.00 7.87
CA TYR A 234 2.30 5.77 8.00
C TYR A 234 2.61 4.33 8.47
N LEU A 235 1.95 3.89 9.55
CA LEU A 235 2.14 2.55 10.10
C LEU A 235 1.71 1.45 9.12
N SER A 236 0.60 1.66 8.39
CA SER A 236 0.16 0.70 7.37
C SER A 236 1.14 0.59 6.20
N ARG A 237 1.78 1.70 5.79
CA ARG A 237 2.83 1.70 4.77
C ARG A 237 4.08 0.97 5.23
N GLN A 238 4.50 1.13 6.49
CA GLN A 238 5.62 0.39 7.05
C GLN A 238 5.34 -1.12 7.11
N GLN A 239 4.12 -1.53 7.49
CA GLN A 239 3.75 -2.96 7.49
C GLN A 239 3.69 -3.56 6.08
N ARG A 240 3.40 -2.73 5.06
CA ARG A 240 3.41 -3.13 3.65
C ARG A 240 4.79 -3.05 3.00
N ALA A 241 5.84 -2.64 3.72
CA ALA A 241 7.22 -2.58 3.21
C ALA A 241 7.89 -3.97 3.03
N GLY A 242 7.09 -4.97 2.69
CA GLY A 242 7.51 -6.30 2.30
C GLY A 242 6.58 -6.76 1.18
N ASP A 243 6.88 -6.38 -0.05
CA ASP A 243 6.20 -6.95 -1.21
C ASP A 243 6.44 -8.46 -1.21
N THR A 244 5.45 -9.23 -0.82
CA THR A 244 5.49 -10.69 -0.96
C THR A 244 5.01 -11.02 -2.38
N TYR A 245 5.96 -11.17 -3.30
CA TYR A 245 5.67 -11.63 -4.64
C TYR A 245 5.55 -13.16 -4.65
N ASN A 246 4.32 -13.67 -4.76
CA ASN A 246 4.10 -15.09 -5.06
C ASN A 246 4.15 -15.28 -6.57
N PHE A 247 5.27 -15.81 -7.07
CA PHE A 247 5.41 -16.21 -8.46
C PHE A 247 5.12 -17.70 -8.60
N ASN A 248 4.04 -18.04 -9.31
CA ASN A 248 3.82 -19.39 -9.81
C ASN A 248 4.44 -19.48 -11.22
N HIS A 249 5.36 -20.43 -11.44
CA HIS A 249 5.97 -20.73 -12.74
C HIS A 249 6.71 -19.57 -13.42
N SER A 250 7.66 -18.92 -12.73
CA SER A 250 8.56 -17.97 -13.42
C SER A 250 10.03 -18.24 -13.12
N SER A 251 10.79 -18.63 -14.14
CA SER A 251 12.24 -18.59 -14.11
C SER A 251 12.72 -17.16 -14.35
N GLY A 252 13.45 -16.57 -13.39
CA GLY A 252 14.25 -15.37 -13.62
C GLY A 252 13.58 -14.01 -13.39
N ILE A 253 12.51 -13.92 -12.60
CA ILE A 253 11.94 -12.62 -12.23
C ILE A 253 12.63 -12.06 -10.99
N VAL A 254 13.36 -10.95 -11.18
CA VAL A 254 13.72 -10.02 -10.11
C VAL A 254 12.63 -8.96 -10.04
N ALA A 255 11.73 -9.07 -9.07
CA ALA A 255 10.83 -7.98 -8.71
C ALA A 255 11.24 -7.42 -7.36
N GLY A 256 11.40 -6.11 -7.31
CA GLY A 256 11.73 -5.35 -6.12
C GLY A 256 12.15 -3.94 -6.49
N SER A 257 11.47 -2.94 -5.94
CA SER A 257 11.83 -1.53 -6.06
C SER A 257 12.81 -1.05 -4.98
N GLN A 258 13.30 -1.97 -4.12
CA GLN A 258 14.09 -1.63 -2.93
C GLN A 258 15.35 -2.50 -2.77
N GLN A 259 16.39 -1.93 -2.16
CA GLN A 259 17.65 -2.60 -1.84
C GLN A 259 17.44 -3.59 -0.69
N ASN A 260 17.93 -4.83 -0.83
CA ASN A 260 17.79 -5.99 0.08
C ASN A 260 16.51 -6.84 -0.09
N VAL A 261 16.32 -7.42 -1.27
CA VAL A 261 15.32 -8.48 -1.47
C VAL A 261 15.89 -9.83 -1.05
N VAL A 262 15.29 -10.48 -0.05
CA VAL A 262 15.50 -11.89 0.25
C VAL A 262 14.39 -12.69 -0.45
N GLN A 263 14.73 -13.37 -1.54
CA GLN A 263 13.80 -14.24 -2.25
C GLN A 263 13.85 -15.65 -1.65
N ASN A 264 12.78 -16.05 -0.96
CA ASN A 264 12.60 -17.41 -0.47
C ASN A 264 11.80 -18.20 -1.52
N ASN A 265 12.50 -18.74 -2.52
CA ASN A 265 11.90 -19.66 -3.49
C ASN A 265 11.81 -21.06 -2.87
N SER A 266 10.64 -21.43 -2.35
CA SER A 266 10.35 -22.82 -2.00
C SER A 266 9.74 -23.52 -3.21
N PHE A 267 10.56 -24.26 -3.95
CA PHE A 267 10.07 -25.17 -4.99
C PHE A 267 9.62 -26.47 -4.32
N GLY A 268 8.31 -26.72 -4.27
CA GLY A 268 7.81 -28.08 -4.10
C GLY A 268 8.03 -28.86 -5.39
N LEU A 269 9.26 -29.32 -5.64
CA LEU A 269 9.58 -30.15 -6.80
C LEU A 269 9.18 -31.61 -6.49
N ASP A 270 8.15 -32.10 -7.18
CA ASP A 270 7.81 -33.53 -7.14
C ASP A 270 8.70 -34.30 -8.13
N ALA A 271 9.77 -34.91 -7.61
CA ALA A 271 10.75 -35.67 -8.41
C ALA A 271 10.37 -37.15 -8.62
N SER A 272 9.20 -37.59 -8.16
CA SER A 272 8.79 -39.00 -8.15
C SER A 272 8.89 -39.67 -9.53
N ALA A 273 8.47 -38.99 -10.59
CA ALA A 273 8.55 -39.51 -11.96
C ALA A 273 10.00 -39.80 -12.42
N LEU A 274 10.97 -39.00 -11.98
CA LEU A 274 12.39 -39.23 -12.30
C LEU A 274 13.01 -40.33 -11.44
N THR A 275 12.53 -40.51 -10.21
CA THR A 275 12.91 -41.66 -9.36
C THR A 275 12.43 -42.97 -9.99
N GLU A 276 11.18 -43.04 -10.46
CA GLU A 276 10.64 -44.22 -11.16
C GLU A 276 11.42 -44.53 -12.44
N PHE A 277 11.76 -43.51 -13.23
CA PHE A 277 12.61 -43.67 -14.41
C PHE A 277 13.98 -44.27 -14.07
N ALA A 278 14.64 -43.78 -13.02
CA ALA A 278 15.95 -44.27 -12.61
C ALA A 278 15.91 -45.77 -12.24
N ILE A 279 14.88 -46.18 -11.50
CA ILE A 279 14.64 -47.59 -11.14
C ILE A 279 14.48 -48.46 -12.39
N LEU A 280 13.73 -47.98 -13.39
CA LEU A 280 13.52 -48.71 -14.64
C LEU A 280 14.81 -48.85 -15.44
N VAL A 281 15.61 -47.78 -15.57
CA VAL A 281 16.91 -47.86 -16.25
C VAL A 281 17.82 -48.90 -15.57
N ARG A 282 17.85 -48.92 -14.23
CA ARG A 282 18.62 -49.91 -13.46
C ARG A 282 18.20 -51.35 -13.74
N GLN A 283 16.89 -51.61 -13.79
CA GLN A 283 16.33 -52.94 -14.05
C GLN A 283 16.62 -53.42 -15.47
N PHE A 284 16.56 -52.52 -16.45
CA PHE A 284 16.75 -52.87 -17.86
C PHE A 284 18.21 -52.82 -18.32
N ALA A 285 19.11 -52.15 -17.60
CA ALA A 285 20.53 -52.00 -17.97
C ALA A 285 21.22 -53.31 -18.43
N PRO A 286 21.05 -54.48 -17.75
CA PRO A 286 21.67 -55.73 -18.18
C PRO A 286 21.14 -56.28 -19.52
N THR A 287 19.98 -55.79 -19.98
CA THR A 287 19.29 -56.25 -21.19
C THR A 287 19.53 -55.35 -22.41
N LEU A 288 20.22 -54.21 -22.23
CA LEU A 288 20.43 -53.21 -23.29
C LEU A 288 21.53 -53.58 -24.28
N GLY A 289 22.26 -54.68 -24.07
CA GLY A 289 23.34 -55.10 -24.96
C GLY A 289 24.52 -54.12 -25.00
N ALA A 290 24.74 -53.40 -23.89
CA ALA A 290 25.87 -52.49 -23.69
C ALA A 290 27.14 -53.27 -23.33
N SER A 291 28.32 -52.66 -23.55
CA SER A 291 29.56 -53.24 -23.02
C SER A 291 29.56 -53.19 -21.48
N PRO A 292 30.35 -54.04 -20.79
CA PRO A 292 30.46 -54.01 -19.34
C PRO A 292 30.83 -52.61 -18.79
N GLU A 293 31.72 -51.90 -19.48
CA GLU A 293 32.15 -50.55 -19.11
C GLU A 293 31.02 -49.52 -19.26
N GLN A 294 30.22 -49.63 -20.34
CA GLN A 294 29.07 -48.75 -20.57
C GLN A 294 27.94 -49.02 -19.57
N GLN A 295 27.74 -50.29 -19.21
CA GLN A 295 26.74 -50.68 -18.22
C GLN A 295 27.11 -50.17 -16.83
N GLU A 296 28.38 -50.25 -16.44
CA GLU A 296 28.85 -49.73 -15.15
C GLU A 296 28.71 -48.20 -15.06
N ALA A 297 29.10 -47.48 -16.11
CA ALA A 297 28.92 -46.03 -16.20
C ALA A 297 27.44 -45.62 -16.12
N LEU A 298 26.56 -46.33 -16.83
CA LEU A 298 25.12 -46.08 -16.79
C LEU A 298 24.54 -46.30 -15.39
N ILE A 299 24.94 -47.38 -14.70
CA ILE A 299 24.47 -47.67 -13.33
C ILE A 299 24.93 -46.58 -12.36
N GLN A 300 26.16 -46.08 -12.52
CA GLN A 300 26.68 -45.00 -11.69
C GLN A 300 25.91 -43.68 -11.89
N ASP A 301 25.59 -43.32 -13.13
CA ASP A 301 24.82 -42.11 -13.41
C ASP A 301 23.37 -42.21 -12.92
N VAL A 302 22.77 -43.41 -12.98
CA VAL A 302 21.44 -43.71 -12.44
C VAL A 302 21.41 -43.58 -10.92
N GLU A 303 22.45 -44.06 -10.22
CA GLU A 303 22.55 -43.93 -8.76
C GLU A 303 22.60 -42.45 -8.31
N VAL A 304 23.33 -41.60 -9.05
CA VAL A 304 23.34 -40.16 -8.77
C VAL A 304 21.97 -39.51 -9.02
N LEU A 305 21.21 -39.99 -10.02
CA LEU A 305 19.85 -39.53 -10.26
C LEU A 305 18.90 -39.94 -9.12
N GLU A 306 18.98 -41.18 -8.63
CA GLU A 306 18.20 -41.67 -7.48
C GLU A 306 18.51 -40.88 -6.20
N GLU A 307 19.79 -40.63 -5.92
CA GLU A 307 20.23 -39.86 -4.76
C GLU A 307 19.73 -38.41 -4.81
N THR A 308 19.87 -37.76 -5.97
CA THR A 308 19.46 -36.36 -6.13
C THR A 308 17.95 -36.17 -6.14
N THR A 309 17.17 -37.16 -6.58
CA THR A 309 15.70 -37.13 -6.53
C THR A 309 15.12 -37.50 -5.16
N SER A 310 15.85 -38.28 -4.36
CA SER A 310 15.40 -38.73 -3.03
C SER A 310 15.88 -37.84 -1.87
N ALA A 311 16.63 -36.77 -2.16
CA ALA A 311 17.13 -35.84 -1.15
C ALA A 311 15.99 -35.11 -0.43
N GLU A 312 16.15 -34.82 0.88
CA GLU A 312 15.17 -34.05 1.66
C GLU A 312 14.86 -32.66 1.06
N GLN A 313 15.81 -32.11 0.28
CA GLN A 313 15.65 -30.91 -0.52
C GLN A 313 16.19 -31.16 -1.93
N PRO A 314 15.35 -31.60 -2.88
CA PRO A 314 15.78 -31.89 -4.24
C PRO A 314 16.17 -30.59 -4.96
N GLU A 315 17.44 -30.47 -5.36
CA GLU A 315 17.93 -29.31 -6.13
C GLU A 315 17.65 -29.49 -7.63
N PRO A 316 16.82 -28.64 -8.27
CA PRO A 316 16.42 -28.80 -9.66
C PRO A 316 17.60 -28.85 -10.64
N GLY A 317 18.65 -28.05 -10.37
CA GLY A 317 19.86 -28.01 -11.19
C GLY A 317 20.66 -29.32 -11.15
N ARG A 318 20.77 -29.94 -9.98
CA ARG A 318 21.47 -31.22 -9.80
C ARG A 318 20.71 -32.38 -10.44
N ILE A 319 19.39 -32.39 -10.30
CA ILE A 319 18.52 -33.40 -10.92
C ILE A 319 18.61 -33.32 -12.44
N ARG A 320 18.54 -32.11 -13.02
CA ARG A 320 18.69 -31.92 -14.46
C ARG A 320 20.06 -32.41 -14.97
N ALA A 321 21.14 -32.11 -14.26
CA ALA A 321 22.47 -32.56 -14.63
C ALA A 321 22.63 -34.09 -14.53
N ALA A 322 22.04 -34.72 -13.51
CA ALA A 322 22.04 -36.18 -13.37
C ALA A 322 21.22 -36.86 -14.49
N TYR A 323 20.02 -36.35 -14.80
CA TYR A 323 19.19 -36.86 -15.89
C TYR A 323 19.89 -36.79 -17.26
N LEU A 324 20.55 -35.66 -17.57
CA LEU A 324 21.26 -35.50 -18.83
C LEU A 324 22.39 -36.52 -19.01
N ARG A 325 23.12 -36.85 -17.92
CA ARG A 325 24.15 -37.88 -17.95
C ARG A 325 23.57 -39.28 -18.23
N VAL A 326 22.45 -39.62 -17.60
CA VAL A 326 21.75 -40.89 -17.87
C VAL A 326 21.29 -40.96 -19.32
N GLN A 327 20.75 -39.89 -19.89
CA GLN A 327 20.35 -39.83 -21.29
C GLN A 327 21.55 -39.93 -22.25
N GLU A 328 22.66 -39.29 -21.92
CA GLU A 328 23.90 -39.37 -22.71
C GLU A 328 24.46 -40.81 -22.69
N ALA A 329 24.48 -41.45 -21.52
CA ALA A 329 24.90 -42.84 -21.36
C ALA A 329 24.00 -43.81 -22.14
N LEU A 330 22.68 -43.62 -22.09
CA LEU A 330 21.73 -44.38 -22.92
C LEU A 330 21.95 -44.15 -24.42
N GLY A 331 22.18 -42.91 -24.84
CA GLY A 331 22.44 -42.57 -26.24
C GLY A 331 23.78 -43.11 -26.78
N ALA A 332 24.76 -43.36 -25.92
CA ALA A 332 26.04 -43.94 -26.27
C ALA A 332 25.99 -45.46 -26.53
N ILE A 333 24.89 -46.13 -26.18
CA ILE A 333 24.69 -47.56 -26.46
C ILE A 333 24.34 -47.71 -27.95
N THR A 334 25.26 -48.29 -28.71
CA THR A 334 25.13 -48.44 -30.17
C THR A 334 24.13 -49.54 -30.57
N THR A 335 23.83 -50.47 -29.66
CA THR A 335 22.89 -51.57 -29.87
C THR A 335 21.45 -51.08 -29.66
N THR A 336 20.71 -50.88 -30.75
CA THR A 336 19.29 -50.51 -30.65
C THR A 336 18.45 -51.71 -30.20
N THR A 337 17.89 -51.64 -28.99
CA THR A 337 16.94 -52.62 -28.47
C THR A 337 15.58 -51.96 -28.21
N ALA A 338 14.51 -52.75 -28.17
CA ALA A 338 13.18 -52.25 -27.79
C ALA A 338 13.18 -51.64 -26.37
N GLY A 339 14.03 -52.17 -25.47
CA GLY A 339 14.25 -51.62 -24.13
C GLY A 339 14.87 -50.22 -24.17
N LEU A 340 15.87 -49.99 -25.03
CA LEU A 340 16.50 -48.68 -25.20
C LEU A 340 15.50 -47.61 -25.67
N THR A 341 14.66 -47.95 -26.66
CA THR A 341 13.63 -47.02 -27.17
C THR A 341 12.57 -46.70 -26.12
N LEU A 342 12.16 -47.69 -25.32
CA LEU A 342 11.19 -47.50 -24.24
C LEU A 342 11.75 -46.61 -23.13
N LEU A 343 13.00 -46.84 -22.70
CA LEU A 343 13.66 -46.04 -21.67
C LEU A 343 13.87 -44.59 -22.13
N SER A 344 14.26 -44.38 -23.39
CA SER A 344 14.42 -43.03 -23.93
C SER A 344 13.09 -42.26 -23.92
N GLN A 345 11.99 -42.89 -24.36
CA GLN A 345 10.66 -42.29 -24.33
C GLN A 345 10.20 -41.97 -22.91
N GLN A 346 10.30 -42.94 -21.98
CA GLN A 346 9.88 -42.74 -20.61
C GLN A 346 10.73 -41.70 -19.86
N GLY A 347 12.03 -41.63 -20.13
CA GLY A 347 12.89 -40.59 -19.59
C GLY A 347 12.44 -39.19 -20.02
N GLN A 348 12.02 -39.05 -21.27
CA GLN A 348 11.48 -37.79 -21.80
C GLN A 348 10.15 -37.41 -21.15
N GLU A 349 9.23 -38.37 -20.98
CA GLU A 349 7.95 -38.16 -20.28
C GLU A 349 8.17 -37.77 -18.81
N ALA A 350 9.06 -38.47 -18.10
CA ALA A 350 9.41 -38.15 -16.71
C ALA A 350 10.05 -36.77 -16.58
N TYR A 351 10.95 -36.41 -17.49
CA TYR A 351 11.57 -35.08 -17.50
C TYR A 351 10.55 -33.96 -17.75
N GLN A 352 9.59 -34.18 -18.65
CA GLN A 352 8.51 -33.22 -18.89
C GLN A 352 7.54 -33.13 -17.71
N ALA A 353 7.27 -34.23 -17.00
CA ALA A 353 6.43 -34.21 -15.80
C ALA A 353 7.05 -33.37 -14.68
N VAL A 354 8.39 -33.40 -14.53
CA VAL A 354 9.11 -32.66 -13.48
C VAL A 354 9.47 -31.23 -13.89
N PHE A 355 9.74 -30.96 -15.17
CA PHE A 355 10.27 -29.67 -15.64
C PHE A 355 9.50 -28.99 -16.78
N GLY A 356 8.43 -29.60 -17.29
CA GLY A 356 7.69 -29.17 -18.49
C GLY A 356 6.42 -28.35 -18.21
N GLY A 357 6.19 -27.94 -16.96
CA GLY A 357 5.05 -27.12 -16.52
C GLY A 357 5.28 -25.62 -16.61
#